data_AF-A0A653J0T3-F1
#
_entry.id   AF-A0A653J0T3-F1
#
_cell.length_a   1.000
_cell.length_b   1.000
_cell.length_c   1.000
_cell.angle_alpha   90.00
_cell.angle_beta   90.00
_cell.angle_gamma   90.00
#
_symmetry.space_group_name_H-M   'P 1'
#
loop_
_entity.id
_entity.type
_entity.pdbx_description
1 polymer ?
#
loop_
_entity_poly.entity_id
_entity_poly.type
_entity_poly.pdbx_seq_one_letter_code
_entity_poly.pdbx_strand_id
1 'polypeptide(L)'
;MQAAGSPPADQVEALRAELAGAKAEAARVKAINADLEARNALLELQNEKMRRALYGQRSERARQLIDQLELGFEELEASASEDEALASLAAVGTRVAPFTRKRPARKPLPEHLPRERIVIPAPCSCPACGSDRLSKLGEDVTETLEVIPRQWKVVQTVRERFSCRECERITQPPAPFHVTPRGLFGPSFLAMVLFEKFGAHQPLNRQRDRYAREGVELSLTTLADQVGACTAALMPLYRLIEAHTLAGERLHGDDTTIPVLAGGKTDTARLWTYVRDDRPFGGRAPPAAIYHYSRDRRGEHPLAHLQGWSGILQADAYAGYNGLFRQDRQPQPSKRALCWAHARRHFFELADAEAQEAPQGLAGDSTTRCRGRAAHRCRVRIRAHHHRPER
;
A
#
# COMPACT_ATOMS: atom_id res chain seq x y z
N MET A 1 -7.67 -86.86 -33.98
CA MET A 1 -7.50 -85.69 -34.88
C MET A 1 -8.88 -85.13 -35.19
N GLN A 2 -9.35 -84.12 -34.44
CA GLN A 2 -10.49 -83.34 -34.89
C GLN A 2 -9.96 -82.23 -35.81
N ALA A 3 -10.45 -82.22 -37.04
CA ALA A 3 -10.22 -81.16 -38.00
C ALA A 3 -10.95 -79.90 -37.53
N ALA A 4 -10.20 -78.88 -37.13
CA ALA A 4 -10.73 -77.53 -37.01
C ALA A 4 -10.78 -76.96 -38.43
N GLY A 5 -11.98 -76.91 -39.01
CA GLY A 5 -12.22 -76.30 -40.33
C GLY A 5 -11.76 -74.85 -40.35
N SER A 6 -11.08 -74.46 -41.43
CA SER A 6 -10.77 -73.05 -41.70
C SER A 6 -12.04 -72.22 -41.61
N PRO A 7 -12.04 -71.06 -40.91
CA PRO A 7 -13.22 -70.22 -40.82
C PRO A 7 -13.63 -69.77 -42.25
N PRO A 8 -14.94 -69.72 -42.57
CA PRO A 8 -15.42 -69.30 -43.87
C PRO A 8 -14.88 -67.89 -44.20
N ALA A 9 -14.50 -67.65 -45.46
CA ALA A 9 -13.87 -66.40 -45.90
C ALA A 9 -14.64 -65.14 -45.47
N ASP A 10 -15.97 -65.24 -45.35
CA ASP A 10 -16.86 -64.19 -44.87
C ASP A 10 -16.61 -63.80 -43.40
N GLN A 11 -16.21 -64.74 -42.53
CA GLN A 11 -15.85 -64.44 -41.14
C GLN A 11 -14.50 -63.71 -41.05
N VAL A 12 -13.55 -64.02 -41.94
CA VAL A 12 -12.26 -63.33 -41.98
C VAL A 12 -12.42 -61.90 -42.48
N GLU A 13 -13.27 -61.67 -43.47
CA GLU A 13 -13.61 -60.32 -43.95
C GLU A 13 -14.43 -59.52 -42.92
N ALA A 14 -15.37 -60.15 -42.22
CA ALA A 14 -16.10 -59.52 -41.11
C ALA A 14 -15.14 -59.08 -39.97
N LEU A 15 -14.20 -59.94 -39.56
CA LEU A 15 -13.20 -59.61 -38.55
C LEU A 15 -12.22 -58.53 -39.04
N ARG A 16 -11.88 -58.48 -40.32
CA ARG A 16 -11.06 -57.40 -40.91
C ARG A 16 -11.81 -56.06 -40.90
N ALA A 17 -13.11 -56.07 -41.20
CA ALA A 17 -13.97 -54.89 -41.11
C ALA A 17 -14.12 -54.40 -39.67
N GLU A 18 -14.31 -55.30 -38.70
CA GLU A 18 -14.33 -54.97 -37.27
C GLU A 18 -12.98 -54.42 -36.78
N LEU A 19 -11.87 -55.01 -37.21
CA LEU A 19 -10.53 -54.53 -36.89
C LEU A 19 -10.28 -53.13 -37.49
N ALA A 20 -10.76 -52.88 -38.72
CA ALA A 20 -10.67 -51.57 -39.35
C ALA A 20 -11.53 -50.54 -38.60
N GLY A 21 -12.74 -50.91 -38.18
CA GLY A 21 -13.62 -50.09 -37.34
C GLY A 21 -13.01 -49.78 -35.97
N ALA A 22 -12.45 -50.78 -35.29
CA ALA A 22 -11.76 -50.60 -34.01
C ALA A 22 -10.50 -49.72 -34.13
N LYS A 23 -9.76 -49.84 -35.24
CA LYS A 23 -8.60 -48.95 -35.53
C LYS A 23 -9.04 -47.51 -35.80
N ALA A 24 -10.15 -47.32 -36.51
CA ALA A 24 -10.71 -45.99 -36.77
C ALA A 24 -11.20 -45.34 -35.47
N GLU A 25 -11.88 -46.09 -34.60
CA GLU A 25 -12.33 -45.60 -33.29
C GLU A 25 -11.15 -45.32 -32.36
N ALA A 26 -10.14 -46.18 -32.33
CA ALA A 26 -8.90 -45.93 -31.58
C ALA A 26 -8.16 -44.68 -32.08
N ALA A 27 -8.17 -44.41 -33.39
CA ALA A 27 -7.60 -43.19 -33.94
C ALA A 27 -8.42 -41.94 -33.55
N ARG A 28 -9.75 -42.05 -33.53
CA ARG A 28 -10.66 -40.98 -33.11
C ARG A 28 -10.51 -40.66 -31.62
N VAL A 29 -10.46 -41.67 -30.75
CA VAL A 29 -10.25 -41.51 -29.31
C VAL A 29 -8.88 -40.89 -29.04
N LYS A 30 -7.83 -41.29 -29.76
CA LYS A 30 -6.51 -40.66 -29.66
C LYS A 30 -6.54 -39.19 -30.07
N ALA A 31 -7.26 -38.84 -31.14
CA ALA A 31 -7.40 -37.45 -31.57
C ALA A 31 -8.16 -36.60 -30.54
N ILE A 32 -9.22 -37.14 -29.94
CA ILE A 32 -9.99 -36.49 -28.88
C ILE A 32 -9.13 -36.31 -27.62
N ASN A 33 -8.39 -37.34 -27.21
CA ASN A 33 -7.50 -37.23 -26.05
C ASN A 33 -6.41 -36.18 -26.25
N ALA A 34 -5.82 -36.11 -27.46
CA ALA A 34 -4.83 -35.07 -27.77
C ALA A 34 -5.43 -33.65 -27.72
N ASP A 35 -6.68 -33.46 -28.20
CA ASP A 35 -7.38 -32.17 -28.10
C ASP A 35 -7.74 -31.82 -26.64
N LEU A 36 -8.18 -32.80 -25.85
CA LEU A 36 -8.47 -32.61 -24.42
C LEU A 36 -7.20 -32.30 -23.60
N GLU A 37 -6.09 -32.96 -23.89
CA GLU A 37 -4.79 -32.66 -23.28
C GLU A 37 -4.32 -31.24 -23.63
N ALA A 38 -4.49 -30.82 -24.89
CA ALA A 38 -4.17 -29.46 -25.31
C ALA A 38 -5.06 -28.41 -24.62
N ARG A 39 -6.36 -28.69 -24.44
CA ARG A 39 -7.29 -27.81 -23.72
C ARG A 39 -7.00 -27.76 -22.22
N ASN A 40 -6.66 -28.89 -21.60
CA ASN A 40 -6.27 -28.93 -20.19
C ASN A 40 -4.97 -28.14 -19.97
N ALA A 41 -3.97 -28.29 -20.83
CA ALA A 41 -2.75 -27.49 -20.76
C ALA A 41 -3.02 -25.98 -20.92
N LEU A 42 -3.95 -25.61 -21.82
CA LEU A 42 -4.37 -24.21 -21.99
C LEU A 42 -5.11 -23.67 -20.75
N LEU A 43 -6.01 -24.45 -20.17
CA LEU A 43 -6.76 -24.09 -18.96
C LEU A 43 -5.86 -24.01 -17.73
N GLU A 44 -4.87 -24.89 -17.61
CA GLU A 44 -3.84 -24.82 -16.57
C GLU A 44 -2.97 -23.57 -16.74
N LEU A 45 -2.56 -23.25 -17.97
CA LEU A 45 -1.84 -22.01 -18.27
C LEU A 45 -2.67 -20.77 -17.94
N GLN A 46 -3.97 -20.77 -18.23
CA GLN A 46 -4.88 -19.67 -17.89
C GLN A 46 -5.08 -19.56 -16.38
N ASN A 47 -5.25 -20.68 -15.68
CA ASN A 47 -5.33 -20.71 -14.22
C ASN A 47 -4.04 -20.25 -13.56
N GLU A 48 -2.87 -20.63 -14.08
CA GLU A 48 -1.58 -20.12 -13.63
C GLU A 48 -1.43 -18.63 -13.93
N LYS A 49 -1.86 -18.15 -15.10
CA LYS A 49 -1.85 -16.70 -15.43
C LYS A 49 -2.78 -15.92 -14.51
N MET A 50 -3.98 -16.42 -14.21
CA MET A 50 -4.90 -15.82 -13.26
C MET A 50 -4.34 -15.87 -11.83
N ARG A 51 -3.80 -17.01 -11.40
CA ARG A 51 -3.09 -17.14 -10.11
C ARG A 51 -1.86 -16.21 -10.06
N ARG A 52 -1.12 -16.00 -11.14
CA ARG A 52 0.03 -15.08 -11.18
C ARG A 52 -0.41 -13.61 -11.23
N ALA A 53 -1.49 -13.25 -11.92
CA ALA A 53 -2.09 -11.92 -11.84
C ALA A 53 -2.63 -11.64 -10.42
N LEU A 54 -3.24 -12.65 -9.80
CA LEU A 54 -3.76 -12.59 -8.45
C LEU A 54 -2.72 -12.77 -7.34
N TYR A 55 -1.50 -13.31 -7.58
CA TYR A 55 -0.50 -13.65 -6.54
C TYR A 55 1.00 -13.34 -6.85
N GLY A 56 1.37 -12.83 -8.04
CA GLY A 56 2.76 -12.83 -8.55
C GLY A 56 3.58 -11.54 -8.48
N GLN A 57 3.77 -10.92 -7.29
CA GLN A 57 4.73 -9.82 -7.11
C GLN A 57 5.48 -9.89 -5.78
N ARG A 58 6.36 -10.87 -5.59
CA ARG A 58 6.85 -11.28 -4.25
C ARG A 58 7.68 -10.29 -3.41
N SER A 59 8.03 -9.06 -3.82
CA SER A 59 8.72 -8.10 -2.91
C SER A 59 7.86 -6.91 -2.46
N GLU A 60 7.02 -6.35 -3.32
CA GLU A 60 5.99 -5.37 -2.91
C GLU A 60 4.73 -6.09 -2.40
N ARG A 61 4.40 -7.24 -2.99
CA ARG A 61 3.42 -8.18 -2.44
C ARG A 61 3.96 -9.00 -1.28
N ALA A 62 5.25 -8.99 -0.91
CA ALA A 62 5.59 -9.51 0.42
C ALA A 62 4.86 -8.68 1.46
N ARG A 63 4.85 -7.36 1.31
CA ARG A 63 4.09 -6.46 2.17
C ARG A 63 2.58 -6.62 1.95
N GLN A 64 2.06 -6.60 0.73
CA GLN A 64 0.60 -6.81 0.52
C GLN A 64 0.09 -8.22 0.85
N LEU A 65 0.92 -9.27 0.72
CA LEU A 65 0.59 -10.63 1.15
C LEU A 65 0.73 -10.75 2.66
N ILE A 66 1.70 -10.07 3.28
CA ILE A 66 1.73 -9.89 4.74
C ILE A 66 0.45 -9.19 5.16
N ASP A 67 0.08 -8.05 4.56
CA ASP A 67 -1.16 -7.33 4.87
C ASP A 67 -2.41 -8.22 4.65
N GLN A 68 -2.46 -9.01 3.57
CA GLN A 68 -3.57 -9.93 3.28
C GLN A 68 -3.59 -11.14 4.24
N LEU A 69 -2.42 -11.67 4.60
CA LEU A 69 -2.30 -12.73 5.60
C LEU A 69 -2.60 -12.19 7.00
N GLU A 70 -2.24 -10.94 7.31
CA GLU A 70 -2.58 -10.24 8.55
C GLU A 70 -4.10 -10.10 8.67
N LEU A 71 -4.81 -9.75 7.60
CA LEU A 71 -6.27 -9.78 7.57
C LEU A 71 -6.84 -11.19 7.80
N GLY A 72 -6.29 -12.21 7.13
CA GLY A 72 -6.72 -13.60 7.35
C GLY A 72 -6.39 -14.13 8.75
N PHE A 73 -5.26 -13.71 9.33
CA PHE A 73 -4.88 -14.01 10.70
C PHE A 73 -5.79 -13.27 11.68
N GLU A 74 -6.14 -12.01 11.42
CA GLU A 74 -7.11 -11.24 12.21
C GLU A 74 -8.46 -11.97 12.28
N GLU A 75 -9.01 -12.42 11.14
CA GLU A 75 -10.27 -13.18 11.10
C GLU A 75 -10.17 -14.50 11.88
N LEU A 76 -9.07 -15.23 11.73
CA LEU A 76 -8.85 -16.50 12.45
C LEU A 76 -8.64 -16.28 13.95
N GLU A 77 -7.93 -15.22 14.36
CA GLU A 77 -7.73 -14.89 15.77
C GLU A 77 -9.01 -14.35 16.42
N ALA A 78 -9.83 -13.60 15.68
CA ALA A 78 -11.16 -13.18 16.12
C ALA A 78 -12.07 -14.40 16.33
N SER A 79 -12.13 -15.31 15.35
CA SER A 79 -12.92 -16.55 15.43
C SER A 79 -12.47 -17.43 16.60
N ALA A 80 -11.16 -17.64 16.77
CA ALA A 80 -10.63 -18.40 17.89
C ALA A 80 -10.93 -17.75 19.26
N SER A 81 -10.90 -16.41 19.34
CA SER A 81 -11.24 -15.68 20.56
C SER A 81 -12.74 -15.75 20.87
N GLU A 82 -13.59 -15.73 19.85
CA GLU A 82 -15.03 -15.96 19.97
C GLU A 82 -15.31 -17.37 20.52
N ASP A 83 -14.70 -18.41 19.95
CA ASP A 83 -14.82 -19.79 20.42
C ASP A 83 -14.36 -19.95 21.89
N GLU A 84 -13.23 -19.34 22.27
CA GLU A 84 -12.75 -19.33 23.67
C GLU A 84 -13.72 -18.61 24.62
N ALA A 85 -14.30 -17.48 24.20
CA ALA A 85 -15.28 -16.72 25.00
C ALA A 85 -16.59 -17.50 25.15
N LEU A 86 -17.11 -18.10 24.07
CA LEU A 86 -18.30 -18.95 24.09
C LEU A 86 -18.08 -20.20 24.96
N ALA A 87 -16.92 -20.84 24.86
CA ALA A 87 -16.56 -21.97 25.73
C ALA A 87 -16.47 -21.55 27.21
N SER A 88 -15.94 -20.37 27.51
CA SER A 88 -15.86 -19.84 28.88
C SER A 88 -17.24 -19.52 29.45
N LEU A 89 -18.15 -18.96 28.64
CA LEU A 89 -19.53 -18.71 29.02
C LEU A 89 -20.30 -20.03 29.25
N ALA A 90 -20.08 -21.05 28.42
CA ALA A 90 -20.71 -22.38 28.54
C ALA A 90 -20.16 -23.21 29.73
N ALA A 91 -18.92 -22.94 30.17
CA ALA A 91 -18.31 -23.59 31.33
C ALA A 91 -18.88 -23.09 32.68
N VAL A 92 -19.69 -22.02 32.70
CA VAL A 92 -20.42 -21.57 33.88
C VAL A 92 -21.52 -22.58 34.22
N GLY A 93 -21.16 -23.61 35.00
CA GLY A 93 -22.09 -24.66 35.47
C GLY A 93 -21.65 -26.10 35.17
N THR A 94 -20.61 -26.32 34.36
CA THR A 94 -20.14 -27.65 33.97
C THR A 94 -18.63 -27.79 34.23
N ARG A 95 -18.20 -28.88 34.88
CA ARG A 95 -16.77 -29.15 35.19
C ARG A 95 -15.98 -29.65 33.96
N VAL A 96 -15.97 -28.87 32.89
CA VAL A 96 -15.08 -29.13 31.76
C VAL A 96 -13.96 -28.10 31.80
N ALA A 97 -12.71 -28.57 31.75
CA ALA A 97 -11.55 -27.69 31.73
C ALA A 97 -11.51 -26.92 30.39
N PRO A 98 -11.57 -25.57 30.41
CA PRO A 98 -11.48 -24.80 29.18
C PRO A 98 -10.05 -24.92 28.60
N PHE A 99 -9.96 -25.06 27.28
CA PHE A 99 -8.68 -24.96 26.58
C PHE A 99 -8.20 -23.49 26.63
N THR A 100 -7.03 -23.26 27.24
CA THR A 100 -6.41 -21.93 27.33
C THR A 100 -5.15 -21.85 26.49
N ARG A 101 -5.15 -21.00 25.45
CA ARG A 101 -3.98 -20.67 24.65
C ARG A 101 -2.94 -19.88 25.47
N LYS A 102 -1.64 -20.18 25.29
CA LYS A 102 -0.55 -19.40 25.89
C LYS A 102 -0.42 -18.05 25.16
N ARG A 103 -0.91 -16.97 25.79
CA ARG A 103 -0.78 -15.60 25.27
C ARG A 103 0.52 -14.95 25.78
N PRO A 104 1.22 -14.16 24.95
CA PRO A 104 2.35 -13.36 25.42
C PRO A 104 1.92 -12.39 26.53
N ALA A 105 2.84 -12.06 27.44
CA ALA A 105 2.57 -11.14 28.53
C ALA A 105 2.10 -9.77 27.99
N ARG A 106 1.10 -9.18 28.64
CA ARG A 106 0.55 -7.86 28.27
C ARG A 106 1.67 -6.82 28.33
N LYS A 107 1.88 -6.10 27.22
CA LYS A 107 2.75 -4.92 27.22
C LYS A 107 2.08 -3.79 28.01
N PRO A 108 2.85 -2.96 28.73
CA PRO A 108 2.30 -1.81 29.44
C PRO A 108 1.67 -0.81 28.45
N LEU A 109 0.64 -0.09 28.90
CA LEU A 109 0.01 0.96 28.10
C LEU A 109 0.94 2.18 27.96
N PRO A 110 0.83 2.98 26.88
CA PRO A 110 1.75 4.10 26.64
C PRO A 110 1.75 5.13 27.77
N GLU A 111 2.91 5.50 28.30
CA GLU A 111 3.07 6.40 29.46
C GLU A 111 2.61 7.84 29.23
N HIS A 112 2.56 8.30 27.98
CA HIS A 112 2.17 9.67 27.64
C HIS A 112 0.65 9.92 27.64
N LEU A 113 -0.18 8.87 27.73
CA LEU A 113 -1.63 9.03 27.78
C LEU A 113 -2.12 9.54 29.15
N PRO A 114 -3.20 10.33 29.23
CA PRO A 114 -3.77 10.71 30.51
C PRO A 114 -4.35 9.49 31.24
N ARG A 115 -4.15 9.40 32.57
CA ARG A 115 -4.74 8.35 33.42
C ARG A 115 -5.92 8.93 34.18
N GLU A 116 -7.12 8.42 33.92
CA GLU A 116 -8.29 8.65 34.76
C GLU A 116 -8.33 7.58 35.86
N ARG A 117 -8.26 8.01 37.13
CA ARG A 117 -8.20 7.10 38.27
C ARG A 117 -9.57 6.97 38.93
N ILE A 118 -10.25 5.87 38.66
CA ILE A 118 -11.53 5.52 39.28
C ILE A 118 -11.24 4.69 40.54
N VAL A 119 -11.47 5.26 41.73
CA VAL A 119 -11.30 4.55 43.00
C VAL A 119 -12.65 3.99 43.44
N ILE A 120 -12.76 2.66 43.47
CA ILE A 120 -13.94 1.98 44.02
C ILE A 120 -14.00 2.27 45.53
N PRO A 121 -15.16 2.65 46.08
CA PRO A 121 -15.29 2.94 47.50
C PRO A 121 -14.82 1.78 48.38
N ALA A 122 -14.12 2.12 49.46
CA ALA A 122 -13.70 1.14 50.45
C ALA A 122 -14.94 0.50 51.13
N PRO A 123 -14.86 -0.77 51.54
CA PRO A 123 -15.94 -1.41 52.28
C PRO A 123 -16.21 -0.65 53.59
N CYS A 124 -17.47 -0.56 54.00
CA CYS A 124 -17.85 0.11 55.25
C CYS A 124 -17.65 -0.79 56.49
N SER A 125 -17.52 -2.10 56.29
CA SER A 125 -17.27 -3.07 57.36
C SER A 125 -16.50 -4.28 56.85
N CYS A 126 -15.82 -4.97 57.77
CA CYS A 126 -15.13 -6.21 57.48
C CYS A 126 -16.15 -7.31 57.13
N PRO A 127 -16.07 -7.97 55.97
CA PRO A 127 -17.02 -9.02 55.60
C PRO A 127 -16.95 -10.27 56.49
N ALA A 128 -15.86 -10.45 57.25
CA ALA A 128 -15.70 -11.60 58.15
C ALA A 128 -16.22 -11.36 59.58
N CYS A 129 -16.03 -10.16 60.14
CA CYS A 129 -16.36 -9.87 61.54
C CYS A 129 -17.28 -8.66 61.75
N GLY A 130 -17.66 -7.94 60.69
CA GLY A 130 -18.55 -6.78 60.75
C GLY A 130 -17.94 -5.50 61.33
N SER A 131 -16.65 -5.49 61.71
CA SER A 131 -15.99 -4.30 62.25
C SER A 131 -15.82 -3.19 61.21
N ASP A 132 -16.04 -1.94 61.63
CA ASP A 132 -15.81 -0.70 60.86
C ASP A 132 -14.36 -0.20 60.92
N ARG A 133 -13.49 -0.86 61.72
CA ARG A 133 -12.08 -0.48 61.92
C ARG A 133 -11.18 -1.02 60.82
N LEU A 134 -11.37 -0.53 59.60
CA LEU A 134 -10.60 -0.92 58.42
C LEU A 134 -9.39 0.01 58.21
N SER A 135 -8.24 -0.54 57.85
CA SER A 135 -7.03 0.21 57.48
C SER A 135 -6.64 -0.08 56.02
N LYS A 136 -6.20 0.94 55.29
CA LYS A 136 -5.73 0.79 53.90
C LYS A 136 -4.34 0.15 53.89
N LEU A 137 -4.20 -1.04 53.30
CA LEU A 137 -2.93 -1.77 53.17
C LEU A 137 -2.20 -1.48 51.85
N GLY A 138 -2.96 -1.25 50.78
CA GLY A 138 -2.43 -1.09 49.43
C GLY A 138 -3.55 -0.90 48.42
N GLU A 139 -3.21 -0.94 47.14
CA GLU A 139 -4.15 -0.89 46.04
C GLU A 139 -3.66 -1.76 44.89
N ASP A 140 -4.58 -2.54 44.32
CA ASP A 140 -4.33 -3.24 43.07
C ASP A 140 -4.78 -2.34 41.92
N VAL A 141 -3.84 -1.99 41.04
CA VAL A 141 -4.10 -1.09 39.91
C VAL A 141 -4.28 -1.92 38.64
N THR A 142 -5.45 -1.80 38.01
CA THR A 142 -5.71 -2.35 36.67
C THR A 142 -5.85 -1.20 35.70
N GLU A 143 -5.00 -1.17 34.67
CA GLU A 143 -5.10 -0.18 33.60
C GLU A 143 -5.98 -0.72 32.45
N THR A 144 -6.91 0.12 31.99
CA THR A 144 -7.77 -0.17 30.81
C THR A 144 -7.60 0.97 29.81
N LEU A 145 -7.41 0.62 28.53
CA LEU A 145 -7.31 1.60 27.45
C LEU A 145 -8.71 2.02 27.02
N GLU A 146 -9.04 3.30 27.19
CA GLU A 146 -10.32 3.90 26.82
C GLU A 146 -10.13 5.05 25.82
N VAL A 147 -11.21 5.43 25.13
CA VAL A 147 -11.19 6.52 24.14
C VAL A 147 -12.34 7.49 24.38
N ILE A 148 -12.05 8.79 24.36
CA ILE A 148 -13.07 9.85 24.26
C ILE A 148 -13.36 10.04 22.76
N PRO A 149 -14.58 9.75 22.27
CA PRO A 149 -14.91 9.96 20.86
C PRO A 149 -14.74 11.43 20.44
N ARG A 150 -14.70 11.65 19.13
CA ARG A 150 -14.64 13.01 18.57
C ARG A 150 -15.79 13.87 19.11
N GLN A 151 -15.45 15.07 19.56
CA GLN A 151 -16.40 16.08 20.01
C GLN A 151 -16.46 17.26 19.04
N TRP A 152 -17.67 17.64 18.64
CA TRP A 152 -17.93 18.81 17.81
C TRP A 152 -18.21 20.04 18.68
N LYS A 153 -17.67 21.20 18.28
CA LYS A 153 -17.97 22.46 18.95
C LYS A 153 -18.06 23.60 17.95
N VAL A 154 -18.92 24.57 18.25
CA VAL A 154 -18.99 25.85 17.54
C VAL A 154 -18.28 26.89 18.40
N VAL A 155 -17.27 27.54 17.83
CA VAL A 155 -16.57 28.65 18.50
C VAL A 155 -17.17 29.94 17.99
N GLN A 156 -17.91 30.65 18.85
CA GLN A 156 -18.48 31.95 18.53
C GLN A 156 -17.52 33.06 18.96
N THR A 157 -16.87 33.72 17.99
CA THR A 157 -16.00 34.86 18.29
C THR A 157 -16.81 36.16 18.26
N VAL A 158 -17.18 36.66 19.44
CA VAL A 158 -17.94 37.90 19.59
C VAL A 158 -16.98 39.10 19.62
N ARG A 159 -17.21 40.08 18.74
CA ARG A 159 -16.46 41.35 18.69
C ARG A 159 -17.37 42.47 19.14
N GLU A 160 -17.37 42.74 20.44
CA GLU A 160 -18.20 43.78 21.03
C GLU A 160 -17.83 45.16 20.48
N ARG A 161 -18.86 45.97 20.25
CA ARG A 161 -18.74 47.36 19.80
C ARG A 161 -19.12 48.26 20.95
N PHE A 162 -18.30 49.27 21.20
CA PHE A 162 -18.56 50.27 22.22
C PHE A 162 -18.55 51.65 21.58
N SER A 163 -19.47 52.53 22.00
CA SER A 163 -19.39 53.95 21.69
C SER A 163 -18.75 54.70 22.85
N CYS A 164 -17.77 55.55 22.54
CA CYS A 164 -17.25 56.50 23.52
C CYS A 164 -18.32 57.55 23.83
N ARG A 165 -18.64 57.79 25.10
CA ARG A 165 -19.66 58.81 25.48
C ARG A 165 -19.16 60.25 25.36
N GLU A 166 -17.86 60.45 25.27
CA GLU A 166 -17.26 61.79 25.20
C GLU A 166 -17.07 62.26 23.76
N CYS A 167 -16.65 61.37 22.86
CA CYS A 167 -16.37 61.71 21.46
C CYS A 167 -17.25 60.96 20.45
N GLU A 168 -18.24 60.19 20.91
CA GLU A 168 -19.22 59.42 20.13
C GLU A 168 -18.61 58.39 19.15
N ARG A 169 -17.28 58.20 19.19
CA ARG A 169 -16.57 57.25 18.32
C ARG A 169 -16.89 55.81 18.70
N ILE A 170 -17.19 55.00 17.69
CA ILE A 170 -17.38 53.56 17.85
C ILE A 170 -16.02 52.85 17.79
N THR A 171 -15.71 52.06 18.80
CA THR A 171 -14.54 51.20 18.87
C THR A 171 -14.96 49.73 18.78
N GLN A 172 -14.18 48.94 18.05
CA GLN A 172 -14.35 47.50 17.93
C GLN A 172 -12.97 46.85 17.78
N PRO A 173 -12.66 45.76 18.51
CA PRO A 173 -11.44 44.99 18.29
C PRO A 173 -11.36 44.50 16.83
N PRO A 174 -10.17 44.37 16.22
CA PRO A 174 -10.01 43.88 14.84
C PRO A 174 -10.56 42.46 14.68
N ALA A 175 -10.84 42.06 13.44
CA ALA A 175 -11.29 40.70 13.15
C ALA A 175 -10.19 39.69 13.52
N PRO A 176 -10.51 38.55 14.15
CA PRO A 176 -9.53 37.49 14.34
C PRO A 176 -9.05 36.97 12.99
N PHE A 177 -7.86 36.37 13.00
CA PHE A 177 -7.35 35.67 11.83
C PHE A 177 -8.15 34.39 11.59
N HIS A 178 -8.46 34.13 10.32
CA HIS A 178 -9.08 32.88 9.86
C HIS A 178 -8.19 32.23 8.81
N VAL A 179 -8.09 30.90 8.86
CA VAL A 179 -7.28 30.10 7.93
C VAL A 179 -7.76 30.25 6.49
N THR A 180 -9.08 30.35 6.28
CA THR A 180 -9.68 30.51 4.94
C THR A 180 -10.45 31.84 4.85
N PRO A 181 -10.59 32.40 3.63
CA PRO A 181 -11.43 33.58 3.40
C PRO A 181 -12.85 33.35 3.92
N ARG A 182 -13.38 34.29 4.71
CA ARG A 182 -14.71 34.19 5.36
C ARG A 182 -14.84 33.02 6.35
N GLY A 183 -13.73 32.65 6.99
CA GLY A 183 -13.49 31.45 7.82
C GLY A 183 -14.68 30.84 8.55
N LEU A 184 -15.39 29.96 7.85
CA LEU A 184 -16.46 29.12 8.39
C LEU A 184 -15.93 28.02 9.32
N PHE A 185 -14.70 27.55 9.06
CA PHE A 185 -14.11 26.41 9.76
C PHE A 185 -12.85 26.78 10.54
N GLY A 186 -12.73 26.20 11.74
CA GLY A 186 -11.55 26.38 12.59
C GLY A 186 -10.34 25.56 12.10
N PRO A 187 -9.11 25.94 12.53
CA PRO A 187 -7.88 25.30 12.11
C PRO A 187 -7.82 23.80 12.44
N SER A 188 -8.32 23.39 13.61
CA SER A 188 -8.32 21.99 14.04
C SER A 188 -9.22 21.11 13.16
N PHE A 189 -10.38 21.63 12.74
CA PHE A 189 -11.26 20.92 11.82
C PHE A 189 -10.61 20.77 10.45
N LEU A 190 -10.01 21.84 9.92
CA LEU A 190 -9.32 21.81 8.63
C LEU A 190 -8.13 20.84 8.65
N ALA A 191 -7.34 20.84 9.73
CA ALA A 191 -6.24 19.89 9.91
C ALA A 191 -6.74 18.44 9.93
N MET A 192 -7.84 18.16 10.64
CA MET A 192 -8.47 16.83 10.65
C MET A 192 -8.90 16.41 9.24
N VAL A 193 -9.60 17.27 8.49
CA VAL A 193 -10.05 16.96 7.12
C VAL A 193 -8.87 16.61 6.20
N LEU A 194 -7.78 17.39 6.27
CA LEU A 194 -6.58 17.13 5.47
C LEU A 194 -5.87 15.84 5.88
N PHE A 195 -5.71 15.62 7.19
CA PHE A 195 -5.07 14.41 7.70
C PHE A 195 -5.87 13.15 7.35
N GLU A 196 -7.19 13.18 7.55
CA GLU A 196 -8.05 12.06 7.17
C GLU A 196 -7.98 11.81 5.65
N LYS A 197 -7.94 12.88 4.83
CA LYS A 197 -7.91 12.76 3.36
C LYS A 197 -6.59 12.17 2.86
N PHE A 198 -5.48 12.71 3.32
CA PHE A 198 -4.16 12.43 2.76
C PHE A 198 -3.35 11.45 3.61
N GLY A 199 -3.38 11.59 4.94
CA GLY A 199 -2.66 10.72 5.87
C GLY A 199 -3.35 9.39 6.14
N ALA A 200 -4.68 9.38 6.27
CA ALA A 200 -5.47 8.17 6.50
C ALA A 200 -6.18 7.65 5.24
N HIS A 201 -5.93 8.25 4.07
CA HIS A 201 -6.51 7.86 2.79
C HIS A 201 -8.05 7.76 2.77
N GLN A 202 -8.74 8.57 3.59
CA GLN A 202 -10.20 8.60 3.62
C GLN A 202 -10.75 9.63 2.62
N PRO A 203 -11.43 9.20 1.54
CA PRO A 203 -11.96 10.13 0.56
C PRO A 203 -13.05 11.03 1.16
N LEU A 204 -13.19 12.25 0.62
CA LEU A 204 -14.04 13.30 1.20
C LEU A 204 -15.52 12.92 1.30
N ASN A 205 -16.02 12.06 0.41
CA ASN A 205 -17.39 11.54 0.50
C ASN A 205 -17.58 10.65 1.75
N ARG A 206 -16.61 9.80 2.09
CA ARG A 206 -16.68 9.00 3.32
C ARG A 206 -16.58 9.86 4.57
N GLN A 207 -15.72 10.87 4.55
CA GLN A 207 -15.63 11.85 5.64
C GLN A 207 -16.98 12.57 5.83
N ARG A 208 -17.55 13.11 4.74
CA ARG A 208 -18.86 13.75 4.73
C ARG A 208 -19.94 12.87 5.36
N ASP A 209 -20.04 11.62 4.91
CA ASP A 209 -21.08 10.69 5.39
C ASP A 209 -20.91 10.38 6.87
N ARG A 210 -19.66 10.26 7.34
CA ARG A 210 -19.34 10.13 8.76
C ARG A 210 -19.75 11.37 9.55
N TYR A 211 -19.45 12.57 9.05
CA TYR A 211 -19.78 13.83 9.73
C TYR A 211 -21.30 13.99 9.84
N ALA A 212 -22.05 13.63 8.80
CA ALA A 212 -23.51 13.65 8.82
C ALA A 212 -24.11 12.68 9.86
N ARG A 213 -23.53 11.48 10.01
CA ARG A 213 -23.93 10.52 11.07
C ARG A 213 -23.67 11.05 12.48
N GLU A 214 -22.80 12.02 12.62
CA GLU A 214 -22.49 12.70 13.89
C GLU A 214 -23.23 14.03 14.04
N GLY A 215 -24.20 14.32 13.16
CA GLY A 215 -25.03 15.52 13.21
C GLY A 215 -24.43 16.75 12.54
N VAL A 216 -23.32 16.61 11.79
CA VAL A 216 -22.66 17.71 11.07
C VAL A 216 -22.80 17.52 9.56
N GLU A 217 -23.84 18.12 8.99
CA GLU A 217 -24.09 18.05 7.56
C GLU A 217 -23.22 19.06 6.79
N LEU A 218 -22.38 18.55 5.89
CA LEU A 218 -21.52 19.34 5.01
C LEU A 218 -21.65 18.86 3.57
N SER A 219 -21.51 19.76 2.61
CA SER A 219 -21.48 19.36 1.19
C SER A 219 -20.08 18.89 0.78
N LEU A 220 -20.02 17.99 -0.19
CA LEU A 220 -18.74 17.53 -0.76
C LEU A 220 -17.96 18.71 -1.38
N THR A 221 -18.67 19.61 -2.07
CA THR A 221 -18.09 20.82 -2.66
C THR A 221 -17.46 21.71 -1.60
N THR A 222 -18.15 21.95 -0.49
CA THR A 222 -17.63 22.73 0.63
C THR A 222 -16.32 22.15 1.15
N LEU A 223 -16.27 20.83 1.38
CA LEU A 223 -15.04 20.17 1.83
C LEU A 223 -13.91 20.28 0.80
N ALA A 224 -14.22 20.11 -0.49
CA ALA A 224 -13.24 20.24 -1.57
C ALA A 224 -12.67 21.67 -1.66
N ASP A 225 -13.52 22.68 -1.55
CA ASP A 225 -13.11 24.09 -1.54
C ASP A 225 -12.19 24.39 -0.35
N GLN A 226 -12.51 23.85 0.84
CA GLN A 226 -11.65 24.01 2.02
C GLN A 226 -10.30 23.31 1.86
N VAL A 227 -10.25 22.13 1.23
CA VAL A 227 -8.97 21.48 0.89
C VAL A 227 -8.16 22.39 -0.03
N GLY A 228 -8.77 22.95 -1.08
CA GLY A 228 -8.12 23.91 -1.97
C GLY A 228 -7.55 25.13 -1.21
N ALA A 229 -8.36 25.77 -0.38
CA ALA A 229 -7.94 26.92 0.42
C ALA A 229 -6.78 26.57 1.37
N CYS A 230 -6.81 25.40 2.00
CA CYS A 230 -5.71 24.96 2.87
C CYS A 230 -4.44 24.67 2.08
N THR A 231 -4.52 24.06 0.89
CA THR A 231 -3.34 23.83 0.05
C THR A 231 -2.67 25.14 -0.36
N ALA A 232 -3.46 26.17 -0.67
CA ALA A 232 -2.95 27.51 -0.93
C ALA A 232 -2.27 28.11 0.31
N ALA A 233 -2.90 27.98 1.49
CA ALA A 233 -2.32 28.47 2.75
C ALA A 233 -1.02 27.75 3.15
N LEU A 234 -0.86 26.48 2.79
CA LEU A 234 0.32 25.66 3.08
C LEU A 234 1.45 25.83 2.04
N MET A 235 1.21 26.53 0.94
CA MET A 235 2.18 26.72 -0.15
C MET A 235 3.54 27.27 0.33
N PRO A 236 3.63 28.22 1.28
CA PRO A 236 4.92 28.68 1.80
C PRO A 236 5.74 27.56 2.46
N LEU A 237 5.09 26.65 3.19
CA LEU A 237 5.76 25.49 3.80
C LEU A 237 6.26 24.52 2.74
N TYR A 238 5.47 24.26 1.70
CA TYR A 238 5.91 23.47 0.57
C TYR A 238 7.18 24.06 -0.07
N ARG A 239 7.24 25.39 -0.27
CA ARG A 239 8.42 26.05 -0.86
C ARG A 239 9.67 25.93 0.03
N LEU A 240 9.50 25.94 1.35
CA LEU A 240 10.61 25.69 2.28
C LEU A 240 11.10 24.22 2.21
N ILE A 241 10.18 23.27 2.10
CA ILE A 241 10.52 21.84 1.93
C ILE A 241 11.20 21.61 0.57
N GLU A 242 10.73 22.27 -0.48
CA GLU A 242 11.33 22.26 -1.81
C GLU A 242 12.77 22.80 -1.77
N ALA A 243 12.97 23.98 -1.18
CA ALA A 243 14.31 24.55 -1.01
C ALA A 243 15.23 23.65 -0.19
N HIS A 244 14.74 23.09 0.93
CA HIS A 244 15.52 22.14 1.75
C HIS A 244 15.87 20.86 0.99
N THR A 245 14.95 20.33 0.18
CA THR A 245 15.21 19.12 -0.61
C THR A 245 16.25 19.41 -1.69
N LEU A 246 16.08 20.50 -2.45
CA LEU A 246 17.01 20.91 -3.51
C LEU A 246 18.35 21.43 -2.97
N ALA A 247 18.49 21.73 -1.69
CA ALA A 247 19.81 21.99 -1.09
C ALA A 247 20.67 20.73 -0.92
N GLY A 248 20.13 19.53 -1.22
CA GLY A 248 20.88 18.28 -1.16
C GLY A 248 21.88 18.15 -2.31
N GLU A 249 23.09 17.65 -2.01
CA GLU A 249 24.08 17.30 -3.03
C GLU A 249 23.66 16.09 -3.87
N ARG A 250 22.75 15.28 -3.31
CA ARG A 250 22.20 14.07 -3.92
C ARG A 250 20.69 14.04 -3.80
N LEU A 251 20.05 13.67 -4.90
CA LEU A 251 18.62 13.44 -4.95
C LEU A 251 18.35 12.05 -5.50
N HIS A 252 17.36 11.38 -4.94
CA HIS A 252 16.75 10.20 -5.54
C HIS A 252 15.54 10.66 -6.34
N GLY A 253 15.55 10.41 -7.64
CA GLY A 253 14.44 10.73 -8.54
C GLY A 253 13.65 9.48 -8.88
N ASP A 254 12.34 9.58 -8.78
CA ASP A 254 11.41 8.54 -9.22
C ASP A 254 10.12 9.17 -9.77
N ASP A 255 9.36 8.42 -10.55
CA ASP A 255 8.03 8.83 -11.00
C ASP A 255 7.01 7.71 -10.86
N THR A 256 5.90 8.00 -10.21
CA THR A 256 4.81 7.04 -10.01
C THR A 256 3.63 7.40 -10.92
N THR A 257 3.04 6.41 -11.58
CA THR A 257 1.80 6.58 -12.34
C THR A 257 0.62 6.79 -11.41
N ILE A 258 -0.19 7.80 -11.71
CA ILE A 258 -1.46 8.05 -11.01
C ILE A 258 -2.62 8.12 -12.02
N PRO A 259 -3.73 7.40 -11.78
CA PRO A 259 -4.91 7.51 -12.62
C PRO A 259 -5.60 8.85 -12.35
N VAL A 260 -5.92 9.59 -13.41
CA VAL A 260 -6.61 10.89 -13.32
C VAL A 260 -7.82 10.89 -14.23
N LEU A 261 -8.94 11.37 -13.70
CA LEU A 261 -10.16 11.54 -14.48
C LEU A 261 -10.00 12.74 -15.43
N ALA A 262 -10.13 12.50 -16.73
CA ALA A 262 -10.05 13.50 -17.79
C ALA A 262 -11.23 13.31 -18.76
N GLY A 263 -12.22 14.21 -18.70
CA GLY A 263 -13.35 14.21 -19.64
C GLY A 263 -14.15 12.90 -19.68
N GLY A 264 -14.33 12.23 -18.53
CA GLY A 264 -15.04 10.94 -18.44
C GLY A 264 -14.20 9.72 -18.81
N LYS A 265 -12.91 9.89 -19.12
CA LYS A 265 -11.94 8.81 -19.33
C LYS A 265 -10.86 8.86 -18.24
N THR A 266 -10.11 7.77 -18.09
CA THR A 266 -8.96 7.72 -17.17
C THR A 266 -7.69 7.90 -17.97
N ASP A 267 -6.99 9.01 -17.70
CA ASP A 267 -5.65 9.26 -18.21
C ASP A 267 -4.60 8.82 -17.17
N THR A 268 -3.38 8.56 -17.63
CA THR A 268 -2.24 8.25 -16.76
C THR A 268 -1.37 9.48 -16.57
N ALA A 269 -1.46 10.11 -15.40
CA ALA A 269 -0.59 11.19 -14.98
C ALA A 269 0.63 10.66 -14.21
N ARG A 270 1.56 11.55 -13.88
CA ARG A 270 2.79 11.23 -13.14
C ARG A 270 2.91 12.09 -11.90
N LEU A 271 3.34 11.44 -10.82
CA LEU A 271 3.81 12.09 -9.61
C LEU A 271 5.33 11.87 -9.52
N TRP A 272 6.10 12.93 -9.79
CA TRP A 272 7.55 12.92 -9.70
C TRP A 272 7.95 13.14 -8.25
N THR A 273 8.79 12.27 -7.73
CA THR A 273 9.29 12.36 -6.36
C THR A 273 10.78 12.63 -6.39
N TYR A 274 11.21 13.66 -5.66
CA TYR A 274 12.62 13.89 -5.39
C TYR A 274 12.87 13.76 -3.90
N VAL A 275 13.74 12.82 -3.52
CA VAL A 275 14.05 12.53 -2.12
C VAL A 275 15.48 12.90 -1.81
N ARG A 276 15.64 13.74 -0.80
CA ARG A 276 16.91 13.99 -0.11
C ARG A 276 16.94 13.08 1.11
N ASP A 277 17.79 12.05 1.08
CA ASP A 277 18.11 11.25 2.26
C ASP A 277 19.55 10.73 2.15
N ASP A 278 20.47 11.43 2.80
CA ASP A 278 21.88 11.07 2.82
C ASP A 278 22.28 10.29 4.08
N ARG A 279 21.32 9.90 4.95
CA ARG A 279 21.61 9.13 6.17
C ARG A 279 22.35 7.81 5.90
N PRO A 280 22.03 7.04 4.84
CA PRO A 280 22.82 5.84 4.49
C PRO A 280 24.28 6.12 4.14
N PHE A 281 24.62 7.38 3.83
CA PHE A 281 25.96 7.83 3.47
C PHE A 281 26.60 8.70 4.58
N GLY A 282 26.08 8.62 5.82
CA GLY A 282 26.60 9.40 6.96
C GLY A 282 26.16 10.87 6.98
N GLY A 283 25.23 11.26 6.10
CA GLY A 283 24.63 12.59 6.10
C GLY A 283 23.83 12.85 7.37
N ARG A 284 23.95 14.08 7.90
CA ARG A 284 23.25 14.52 9.12
C ARG A 284 22.01 15.35 8.86
N ALA A 285 21.78 15.75 7.60
CA ALA A 285 20.62 16.55 7.24
C ALA A 285 19.33 15.72 7.39
N PRO A 286 18.24 16.29 7.94
CA PRO A 286 16.95 15.62 8.00
C PRO A 286 16.45 15.23 6.60
N PRO A 287 15.89 14.02 6.44
CA PRO A 287 15.37 13.58 5.15
C PRO A 287 14.14 14.40 4.75
N ALA A 288 13.97 14.58 3.44
CA ALA A 288 12.79 15.25 2.88
C ALA A 288 12.45 14.69 1.50
N ALA A 289 11.18 14.80 1.15
CA ALA A 289 10.67 14.45 -0.16
C ALA A 289 9.77 15.57 -0.68
N ILE A 290 9.90 15.86 -1.97
CA ILE A 290 9.02 16.78 -2.69
C ILE A 290 8.35 16.05 -3.84
N TYR A 291 7.14 16.49 -4.17
CA TYR A 291 6.31 15.86 -5.18
C TYR A 291 5.87 16.90 -6.21
N HIS A 292 6.07 16.60 -7.50
CA HIS A 292 5.55 17.39 -8.60
C HIS A 292 4.56 16.57 -9.43
N TYR A 293 3.48 17.21 -9.85
CA TYR A 293 2.45 16.61 -10.68
C TYR A 293 2.63 16.99 -12.16
N SER A 294 2.49 16.03 -13.07
CA SER A 294 2.33 16.29 -14.50
C SER A 294 1.30 15.34 -15.13
N ARG A 295 0.67 15.76 -16.23
CA ARG A 295 -0.31 14.94 -16.97
C ARG A 295 0.33 13.86 -17.85
N ASP A 296 1.62 13.93 -18.09
CA ASP A 296 2.37 12.95 -18.88
C ASP A 296 3.77 12.74 -18.30
N ARG A 297 4.56 11.86 -18.92
CA ARG A 297 5.92 11.51 -18.48
C ARG A 297 7.02 12.29 -19.22
N ARG A 298 6.73 13.38 -19.95
CA ARG A 298 7.75 14.02 -20.81
C ARG A 298 8.98 14.47 -20.03
N GLY A 299 10.14 14.44 -20.69
CA GLY A 299 11.42 14.88 -20.12
C GLY A 299 11.49 16.37 -19.78
N GLU A 300 10.59 17.20 -20.31
CA GLU A 300 10.49 18.63 -19.96
C GLU A 300 10.17 18.85 -18.47
N HIS A 301 9.42 17.95 -17.83
CA HIS A 301 9.04 18.06 -16.43
C HIS A 301 10.25 17.95 -15.49
N PRO A 302 11.07 16.88 -15.52
CA PRO A 302 12.25 16.82 -14.67
C PRO A 302 13.28 17.91 -14.98
N LEU A 303 13.34 18.40 -16.23
CA LEU A 303 14.19 19.54 -16.58
C LEU A 303 13.73 20.84 -15.91
N ALA A 304 12.42 21.11 -15.90
CA ALA A 304 11.84 22.26 -15.23
C ALA A 304 11.95 22.15 -13.70
N HIS A 305 11.61 20.99 -13.12
CA HIS A 305 11.64 20.79 -11.67
C HIS A 305 13.05 21.00 -11.09
N LEU A 306 14.07 20.54 -11.80
CA LEU A 306 15.46 20.59 -11.35
C LEU A 306 16.27 21.72 -12.00
N GLN A 307 15.63 22.68 -12.67
CA GLN A 307 16.31 23.72 -13.47
C GLN A 307 17.42 24.45 -12.70
N GLY A 308 17.17 24.82 -11.44
CA GLY A 308 18.14 25.51 -10.57
C GLY A 308 19.07 24.58 -9.79
N TRP A 309 18.93 23.26 -9.93
CA TRP A 309 19.67 22.28 -9.15
C TRP A 309 20.76 21.59 -9.96
N SER A 310 21.89 21.31 -9.29
CA SER A 310 22.94 20.45 -9.81
C SER A 310 23.58 19.66 -8.68
N GLY A 311 23.81 18.37 -8.93
CA GLY A 311 24.31 17.42 -7.95
C GLY A 311 24.28 16.01 -8.52
N ILE A 312 24.20 15.00 -7.67
CA ILE A 312 24.12 13.59 -8.10
C ILE A 312 22.66 13.14 -8.09
N LEU A 313 22.10 12.89 -9.29
CA LEU A 313 20.75 12.36 -9.42
C LEU A 313 20.82 10.84 -9.51
N GLN A 314 20.33 10.17 -8.47
CA GLN A 314 20.11 8.73 -8.46
C GLN A 314 18.69 8.43 -8.95
N ALA A 315 18.56 7.90 -10.16
CA ALA A 315 17.26 7.61 -10.76
C ALA A 315 17.31 6.31 -11.58
N ASP A 316 16.16 5.88 -12.11
CA ASP A 316 16.14 4.84 -13.14
C ASP A 316 16.87 5.27 -14.43
N ALA A 317 16.94 4.39 -15.43
CA ALA A 317 17.54 4.70 -16.72
C ALA A 317 16.57 5.45 -17.67
N TYR A 318 15.61 6.20 -17.13
CA TYR A 318 14.63 6.90 -17.94
C TYR A 318 15.26 8.01 -18.79
N ALA A 319 15.03 7.95 -20.10
CA ALA A 319 15.63 8.87 -21.06
C ALA A 319 15.19 10.34 -20.86
N GLY A 320 14.06 10.60 -20.19
CA GLY A 320 13.62 11.97 -19.90
C GLY A 320 14.56 12.73 -18.96
N TYR A 321 15.41 12.03 -18.20
CA TYR A 321 16.46 12.67 -17.39
C TYR A 321 17.70 13.07 -18.20
N ASN A 322 17.86 12.61 -19.45
CA ASN A 322 19.09 12.80 -20.22
C ASN A 322 19.47 14.29 -20.39
N GLY A 323 18.48 15.18 -20.48
CA GLY A 323 18.73 16.62 -20.57
C GLY A 323 19.45 17.20 -19.35
N LEU A 324 19.29 16.60 -18.16
CA LEU A 324 19.96 17.05 -16.92
C LEU A 324 21.46 16.78 -16.93
N PHE A 325 21.92 15.84 -17.77
CA PHE A 325 23.30 15.37 -17.82
C PHE A 325 24.08 15.96 -19.00
N ARG A 326 23.45 16.78 -19.84
CA ARG A 326 24.12 17.39 -20.99
C ARG A 326 25.15 18.42 -20.54
N GLN A 327 26.31 18.43 -21.19
CA GLN A 327 27.44 19.29 -20.84
C GLN A 327 27.15 20.80 -20.98
N ASP A 328 26.21 21.16 -21.87
CA ASP A 328 25.79 22.54 -22.13
C ASP A 328 24.78 23.09 -21.10
N ARG A 329 24.41 22.30 -20.08
CA ARG A 329 23.44 22.70 -19.06
C ARG A 329 24.01 23.67 -18.03
N GLN A 330 23.27 24.75 -17.76
CA GLN A 330 23.49 25.69 -16.66
C GLN A 330 22.52 25.41 -15.49
N PRO A 331 22.90 25.60 -14.20
CA PRO A 331 24.17 26.18 -13.72
C PRO A 331 25.38 25.22 -13.76
N GLN A 332 25.17 23.92 -13.91
CA GLN A 332 26.14 22.93 -14.39
C GLN A 332 25.42 21.58 -14.59
N PRO A 333 25.94 20.65 -15.40
CA PRO A 333 25.33 19.33 -15.62
C PRO A 333 25.25 18.54 -14.32
N SER A 334 24.13 17.86 -14.08
CA SER A 334 24.03 16.91 -12.98
C SER A 334 24.87 15.66 -13.27
N LYS A 335 25.27 14.95 -12.21
CA LYS A 335 25.95 13.65 -12.30
C LYS A 335 24.91 12.55 -12.23
N ARG A 336 24.93 11.62 -13.19
CA ARG A 336 24.02 10.47 -13.21
C ARG A 336 24.51 9.36 -12.28
N ALA A 337 23.66 8.89 -11.39
CA ALA A 337 23.79 7.61 -10.69
C ALA A 337 22.59 6.72 -11.04
N LEU A 338 22.85 5.45 -11.40
CA LEU A 338 21.77 4.52 -11.75
C LEU A 338 21.27 3.81 -10.49
N CYS A 339 19.95 3.81 -10.30
CA CYS A 339 19.31 3.19 -9.15
C CYS A 339 19.35 1.65 -9.26
N TRP A 340 20.06 1.00 -8.33
CA TRP A 340 20.15 -0.46 -8.29
C TRP A 340 18.83 -1.15 -7.95
N ALA A 341 17.93 -0.50 -7.21
CA ALA A 341 16.59 -1.04 -6.95
C ALA A 341 15.79 -1.19 -8.24
N HIS A 342 15.81 -0.16 -9.10
CA HIS A 342 15.19 -0.20 -10.43
C HIS A 342 15.86 -1.21 -11.36
N ALA A 343 17.20 -1.26 -11.39
CA ALA A 343 17.93 -2.25 -12.19
C ALA A 343 17.58 -3.68 -11.77
N ARG A 344 17.53 -3.94 -10.45
CA ARG A 344 17.17 -5.24 -9.87
C ARG A 344 15.78 -5.67 -10.33
N ARG A 345 14.78 -4.78 -10.35
CA ARG A 345 13.40 -5.09 -10.75
C ARG A 345 13.33 -5.79 -12.12
N HIS A 346 14.05 -5.28 -13.12
CA HIS A 346 14.07 -5.87 -14.45
C HIS A 346 14.74 -7.26 -14.49
N PHE A 347 15.75 -7.51 -13.67
CA PHE A 347 16.34 -8.85 -13.56
C PHE A 347 15.36 -9.88 -12.98
N PHE A 348 14.52 -9.46 -12.02
CA PHE A 348 13.45 -10.33 -11.51
C PHE A 348 12.35 -10.55 -12.54
N GLU A 349 11.93 -9.52 -13.26
CA GLU A 349 10.96 -9.64 -14.36
C GLU A 349 11.43 -10.64 -15.43
N LEU A 350 12.73 -10.62 -15.77
CA LEU A 350 13.33 -11.58 -16.73
C LEU A 350 13.42 -13.00 -16.16
N ALA A 351 13.81 -13.15 -14.88
CA ALA A 351 13.85 -14.45 -14.23
C ALA A 351 12.44 -15.07 -14.11
N ASP A 352 11.43 -14.24 -13.88
CA ASP A 352 10.02 -14.65 -13.85
C ASP A 352 9.54 -15.08 -15.24
N ALA A 353 9.97 -14.38 -16.31
CA ALA A 353 9.66 -14.79 -17.69
C ALA A 353 10.36 -16.11 -18.07
N GLU A 354 11.64 -16.30 -17.75
CA GLU A 354 12.35 -17.56 -17.99
C GLU A 354 11.74 -18.73 -17.19
N ALA A 355 11.29 -18.51 -15.96
CA ALA A 355 10.58 -19.52 -15.17
C ALA A 355 9.20 -19.87 -15.74
N GLN A 356 8.57 -18.96 -16.50
CA GLN A 356 7.32 -19.22 -17.23
C GLN A 356 7.55 -19.96 -18.56
N GLU A 357 8.74 -19.81 -19.16
CA GLU A 357 9.12 -20.47 -20.42
C GLU A 357 9.84 -21.81 -20.23
N ALA A 358 10.27 -22.14 -19.00
CA ALA A 358 10.89 -23.42 -18.69
C ALA A 358 9.88 -24.57 -18.88
N PRO A 359 10.16 -25.56 -19.76
CA PRO A 359 9.28 -26.71 -19.92
C PRO A 359 9.19 -27.48 -18.60
N GLN A 360 7.96 -27.77 -18.16
CA GLN A 360 7.68 -28.64 -17.01
C GLN A 360 8.09 -30.07 -17.36
N GLY A 361 9.37 -30.37 -17.23
CA GLY A 361 9.91 -31.68 -17.57
C GLY A 361 11.41 -31.66 -17.67
N LEU A 362 12.08 -31.52 -16.52
CA LEU A 362 13.44 -32.01 -16.25
C LEU A 362 13.68 -31.81 -14.74
N ALA A 363 12.96 -32.59 -13.93
CA ALA A 363 13.35 -32.86 -12.55
C ALA A 363 14.59 -33.77 -12.61
N GLY A 364 15.76 -33.17 -12.64
CA GLY A 364 17.03 -33.89 -12.76
C GLY A 364 18.21 -32.95 -12.89
N ASP A 365 18.74 -32.52 -11.74
CA ASP A 365 20.15 -32.21 -11.54
C ASP A 365 20.78 -31.13 -12.46
N SER A 366 20.46 -29.85 -12.23
CA SER A 366 21.16 -28.75 -12.94
C SER A 366 21.29 -27.43 -12.17
N THR A 367 21.24 -27.46 -10.85
CA THR A 367 21.42 -26.26 -9.99
C THR A 367 22.82 -25.63 -10.14
N THR A 368 23.80 -26.36 -10.67
CA THR A 368 25.20 -25.91 -10.78
C THR A 368 25.55 -25.33 -12.17
N ARG A 369 24.79 -25.64 -13.24
CA ARG A 369 25.17 -25.26 -14.62
C ARG A 369 24.54 -23.94 -15.11
N CYS A 370 23.45 -23.49 -14.50
CA CYS A 370 22.74 -22.28 -14.91
C CYS A 370 23.41 -20.95 -14.49
N ARG A 371 24.25 -20.96 -13.43
CA ARG A 371 24.93 -19.73 -12.98
C ARG A 371 26.00 -19.21 -13.95
N GLY A 372 26.66 -20.09 -14.71
CA GLY A 372 27.75 -19.72 -15.62
C GLY A 372 27.29 -19.16 -16.98
N ARG A 373 26.18 -19.67 -17.54
CA ARG A 373 25.69 -19.25 -18.87
C ARG A 373 24.89 -17.94 -18.83
N ALA A 374 24.14 -17.70 -17.74
CA ALA A 374 23.41 -16.45 -17.53
C ALA A 374 24.34 -15.23 -17.45
N ALA A 375 25.48 -15.37 -16.75
CA ALA A 375 26.50 -14.31 -16.65
C ALA A 375 27.12 -13.97 -18.02
N HIS A 376 27.32 -14.96 -18.88
CA HIS A 376 27.97 -14.75 -20.18
C HIS A 376 27.03 -14.15 -21.23
N ARG A 377 25.74 -14.55 -21.27
CA ARG A 377 24.73 -13.93 -22.16
C ARG A 377 24.34 -12.52 -21.72
N CYS A 378 24.30 -12.27 -20.41
CA CYS A 378 24.04 -10.92 -19.87
C CYS A 378 25.17 -9.93 -20.21
N ARG A 379 26.44 -10.38 -20.15
CA ARG A 379 27.61 -9.57 -20.57
C ARG A 379 27.56 -9.14 -22.04
N VAL A 380 27.08 -10.01 -22.93
CA VAL A 380 27.03 -9.73 -24.38
C VAL A 380 25.92 -8.74 -24.73
N ARG A 381 24.76 -8.80 -24.06
CA ARG A 381 23.63 -7.89 -24.31
C ARG A 381 23.83 -6.49 -23.71
N ILE A 382 24.51 -6.37 -22.57
CA ILE A 382 24.85 -5.06 -21.98
C ILE A 382 25.91 -4.32 -22.80
N ARG A 383 26.89 -5.02 -23.40
CA ARG A 383 27.88 -4.40 -24.31
C ARG A 383 27.25 -3.84 -25.59
N ALA A 384 26.20 -4.47 -26.11
CA ALA A 384 25.52 -4.02 -27.34
C ALA A 384 24.74 -2.70 -27.16
N HIS A 385 24.33 -2.35 -25.92
CA HIS A 385 23.70 -1.06 -25.63
C HIS A 385 24.69 0.08 -25.35
N HIS A 386 25.97 -0.22 -25.12
CA HIS A 386 27.01 0.78 -24.82
C HIS A 386 27.84 1.23 -26.03
N HIS A 387 27.68 0.61 -27.20
CA HIS A 387 28.31 1.04 -28.45
C HIS A 387 27.27 1.32 -29.53
N ARG A 388 26.68 2.52 -29.48
CA ARG A 388 26.30 3.22 -30.71
C ARG A 388 27.25 4.41 -30.85
N PRO A 389 28.00 4.53 -31.96
CA PRO A 389 28.91 5.66 -32.16
C PRO A 389 28.11 6.95 -32.33
N GLU A 390 28.65 8.02 -31.75
CA GLU A 390 28.16 9.39 -31.87
C GLU A 390 27.99 9.78 -33.35
N ARG A 391 26.82 10.35 -33.66
CA ARG A 391 26.63 11.33 -34.73
C ARG A 391 25.72 12.42 -34.21
#